data_AF-A0A925MPG8-F1
#
_entry.id   AF-A0A925MPG8-F1
#
_cell.length_a   1.000
_cell.length_b   1.000
_cell.length_c   1.000
_cell.angle_alpha   90.00
_cell.angle_beta   90.00
_cell.angle_gamma   90.00
#
_symmetry.space_group_name_H-M   'P 1'
#
loop_
_entity.id
_entity.type
_entity.pdbx_description
1 polymer ?
#
loop_
_entity_poly.entity_id
_entity_poly.type
_entity_poly.pdbx_seq_one_letter_code
_entity_poly.pdbx_strand_id
1 'polypeptide(L)'
;ALNVGEGGMVFTLDLPEDHPAYSLPIPKPEEQQIANEGSKGILIPRDLLDRVTFLSSDSAKFDESPYLGTMDLVFVDGAHSYEYVKNDTEKGWKMLRPGGVLAWHDCVASHRDVVKYIKESNLGAKLVAGTTLAFAIK
;
A
#
# COMPACT_ATOMS: atom_id res chain seq x y z
N ALA A 1 -7.93 -3.25 11.71
CA ALA A 1 -7.93 -4.04 12.95
C ALA A 1 -9.33 -4.45 13.42
N LEU A 2 -10.36 -3.59 13.40
CA LEU A 2 -11.69 -3.88 13.97
C LEU A 2 -12.36 -5.17 13.46
N ASN A 3 -12.30 -5.44 12.16
CA ASN A 3 -12.94 -6.60 11.53
C ASN A 3 -12.01 -7.82 11.38
N VAL A 4 -10.83 -7.78 12.02
CA VAL A 4 -9.86 -8.87 11.96
C VAL A 4 -10.18 -9.83 13.11
N GLY A 5 -10.34 -11.11 12.79
CA GLY A 5 -10.62 -12.18 13.76
C GLY A 5 -9.52 -12.35 14.81
N GLU A 6 -9.77 -13.20 15.80
CA GLU A 6 -8.78 -13.57 16.79
C GLU A 6 -7.56 -14.21 16.12
N GLY A 7 -6.35 -13.81 16.53
CA GLY A 7 -5.09 -14.25 15.93
C GLY A 7 -4.75 -13.61 14.57
N GLY A 8 -5.64 -12.79 13.99
CA GLY A 8 -5.32 -12.08 12.76
C GLY A 8 -4.35 -10.92 12.98
N MET A 9 -3.51 -10.68 11.98
CA MET A 9 -2.43 -9.70 12.04
C MET A 9 -2.72 -8.51 11.12
N VAL A 10 -2.36 -7.30 11.54
CA VAL A 10 -2.44 -6.09 10.73
C VAL A 10 -1.08 -5.41 10.75
N PHE A 11 -0.60 -5.04 9.57
CA PHE A 11 0.64 -4.31 9.39
C PHE A 11 0.34 -2.99 8.69
N THR A 12 1.00 -1.91 9.09
CA THR A 12 1.13 -0.70 8.26
C THR A 12 2.60 -0.54 7.86
N LEU A 13 2.83 0.07 6.72
CA LEU A 13 4.16 0.44 6.25
C LEU A 13 4.13 1.92 5.91
N ASP A 14 4.79 2.72 6.75
CA ASP A 14 4.78 4.16 6.67
C ASP A 14 6.22 4.69 6.55
N LEU A 15 6.37 5.86 5.94
CA LEU A 15 7.68 6.50 5.80
C LEU A 15 8.29 6.79 7.19
N PRO A 16 9.61 6.67 7.34
CA PRO A 16 10.33 7.15 8.53
C PRO A 16 10.15 8.65 8.76
N GLU A 17 10.29 9.08 10.01
CA GLU A 17 10.20 10.50 10.39
C GLU A 17 11.48 11.29 10.04
N ASP A 18 12.57 10.61 9.68
CA ASP A 18 13.82 11.23 9.21
C ASP A 18 13.82 11.43 7.68
N HIS A 19 14.23 12.64 7.24
CA HIS A 19 14.14 13.06 5.85
C HIS A 19 15.51 13.13 5.13
N PRO A 20 15.59 12.84 3.82
CA PRO A 20 14.48 12.43 2.94
C PRO A 20 14.05 10.98 3.22
N ALA A 21 12.76 10.80 3.48
CA ALA A 21 12.19 9.53 3.92
C ALA A 21 11.87 8.59 2.74
N TYR A 22 12.03 9.05 1.50
CA TYR A 22 11.62 8.35 0.27
C TYR A 22 12.75 8.41 -0.78
N SER A 23 12.80 7.43 -1.68
CA SER A 23 13.92 7.27 -2.64
C SER A 23 13.52 7.22 -4.12
N LEU A 24 12.27 6.86 -4.44
CA LEU A 24 11.75 6.96 -5.80
C LEU A 24 11.14 8.35 -6.08
N PRO A 25 11.05 8.78 -7.36
CA PRO A 25 10.49 10.07 -7.70
C PRO A 25 9.02 10.22 -7.30
N ILE A 26 8.68 11.34 -6.67
CA ILE A 26 7.32 11.80 -6.41
C ILE A 26 7.15 13.14 -7.14
N PRO A 27 6.61 13.18 -8.37
CA PRO A 27 6.60 14.40 -9.19
C PRO A 27 5.66 15.49 -8.68
N LYS A 28 4.58 15.10 -7.99
CA LYS A 28 3.52 15.97 -7.51
C LYS A 28 3.92 16.65 -6.20
N PRO A 29 3.99 17.98 -6.11
CA PRO A 29 4.35 18.69 -4.88
C PRO A 29 3.42 18.39 -3.70
N GLU A 30 2.12 18.21 -3.96
CA GLU A 30 1.12 17.84 -2.95
C GLU A 30 1.44 16.48 -2.30
N GLU A 31 1.90 15.50 -3.07
CA GLU A 31 2.32 14.19 -2.57
C GLU A 31 3.64 14.28 -1.80
N GLN A 32 4.56 15.15 -2.23
CA GLN A 32 5.79 15.42 -1.47
C GLN A 32 5.47 16.05 -0.12
N GLN A 33 4.46 16.93 -0.04
CA GLN A 33 4.02 17.50 1.23
C GLN A 33 3.50 16.40 2.16
N ILE A 34 2.64 15.50 1.67
CA ILE A 34 2.10 14.35 2.43
C ILE A 34 3.23 13.42 2.91
N ALA A 35 4.25 13.19 2.07
CA ALA A 35 5.42 12.38 2.42
C ALA A 35 6.28 13.01 3.54
N ASN A 36 6.14 14.32 3.79
CA ASN A 36 6.80 15.03 4.87
C ASN A 36 5.91 15.22 6.11
N GLU A 37 4.65 14.77 6.08
CA GLU A 37 3.80 14.78 7.27
C GLU A 37 4.20 13.64 8.22
N GLY A 38 4.44 13.97 9.49
CA GLY A 38 4.66 12.98 10.55
C GLY A 38 3.36 12.47 11.18
N SER A 39 3.48 11.88 12.37
CA SER A 39 2.32 11.43 13.18
C SER A 39 1.48 10.34 12.52
N LYS A 40 2.13 9.47 11.75
CA LYS A 40 1.47 8.31 11.12
C LYS A 40 0.86 7.41 12.21
N GLY A 41 -0.36 6.94 11.97
CA GLY A 41 -1.11 6.12 12.93
C GLY A 41 -1.87 6.88 14.02
N ILE A 42 -1.83 8.23 14.09
CA ILE A 42 -2.53 9.02 15.13
C ILE A 42 -4.06 8.80 15.16
N LEU A 43 -4.65 8.41 14.03
CA LEU A 43 -6.09 8.14 13.91
C LEU A 43 -6.47 6.72 14.35
N ILE A 44 -5.51 5.85 14.65
CA ILE A 44 -5.81 4.49 15.12
C ILE A 44 -6.29 4.58 16.58
N PRO A 45 -7.50 4.06 16.89
CA PRO A 45 -8.00 3.98 18.25
C PRO A 45 -7.00 3.30 19.20
N ARG A 46 -6.84 3.85 20.41
CA ARG A 46 -5.83 3.39 21.37
C ARG A 46 -5.95 1.91 21.72
N ASP A 47 -7.17 1.40 21.79
CA ASP A 47 -7.52 0.00 22.06
C ASP A 47 -7.17 -0.95 20.91
N LEU A 48 -6.81 -0.42 19.73
CA LEU A 48 -6.39 -1.20 18.57
C LEU A 48 -4.88 -1.14 18.30
N LEU A 49 -4.13 -0.29 19.01
CA LEU A 49 -2.69 -0.12 18.76
C LEU A 49 -1.93 -1.45 18.92
N ASP A 50 -2.26 -2.24 19.94
CA ASP A 50 -1.63 -3.55 20.18
C ASP A 50 -2.00 -4.61 19.12
N ARG A 51 -2.97 -4.32 18.24
CA ARG A 51 -3.40 -5.19 17.14
C ARG A 51 -2.80 -4.77 15.79
N VAL A 52 -1.94 -3.76 15.77
CA VAL A 52 -1.30 -3.22 14.56
C VAL A 52 0.21 -3.19 14.74
N THR A 53 0.92 -3.85 13.84
CA THR A 53 2.37 -3.76 13.75
C THR A 53 2.73 -2.61 12.80
N PHE A 54 3.40 -1.59 13.33
CA PHE A 54 3.86 -0.44 12.56
C PHE A 54 5.25 -0.71 12.00
N LEU A 55 5.37 -0.77 10.68
CA LEU A 55 6.65 -0.85 9.98
C LEU A 55 7.02 0.55 9.49
N SER A 56 8.25 0.94 9.72
CA SER A 56 8.78 2.26 9.32
C SER A 56 9.86 2.07 8.27
N SER A 57 9.52 2.32 7.01
CA SER A 57 10.44 2.23 5.88
C SER A 57 9.86 2.88 4.63
N ASP A 58 10.75 3.38 3.76
CA ASP A 58 10.40 3.63 2.38
C ASP A 58 10.01 2.31 1.70
N SER A 59 8.80 2.22 1.15
CA SER A 59 8.33 1.01 0.47
C SER A 59 9.24 0.61 -0.70
N ALA A 60 9.95 1.56 -1.32
CA ALA A 60 10.95 1.29 -2.35
C ALA A 60 12.14 0.46 -1.83
N LYS A 61 12.50 0.62 -0.55
CA LYS A 61 13.62 -0.07 0.10
C LYS A 61 13.18 -1.17 1.05
N PHE A 62 11.89 -1.27 1.34
CA PHE A 62 11.32 -2.30 2.19
C PHE A 62 11.66 -3.70 1.66
N ASP A 63 12.18 -4.55 2.55
CA ASP A 63 12.44 -5.96 2.29
C ASP A 63 11.18 -6.78 2.55
N GLU A 64 10.52 -7.23 1.48
CA GLU A 64 9.31 -8.04 1.56
C GLU A 64 9.57 -9.52 1.89
N SER A 65 10.83 -9.95 1.96
CA SER A 65 11.20 -11.37 2.10
C SER A 65 10.57 -12.09 3.31
N PRO A 66 10.38 -11.47 4.49
CA PRO A 66 9.73 -12.13 5.63
C PRO A 66 8.23 -12.41 5.42
N TYR A 67 7.61 -11.77 4.43
CA TYR A 67 6.16 -11.75 4.21
C TYR A 67 5.73 -12.50 2.96
N LEU A 68 6.66 -13.18 2.27
CA LEU A 68 6.39 -13.89 1.03
C LEU A 68 5.33 -14.98 1.21
N GLY A 69 4.23 -14.86 0.48
CA GLY A 69 3.14 -15.84 0.52
C GLY A 69 2.40 -15.93 1.87
N THR A 70 2.52 -14.94 2.75
CA THR A 70 1.87 -14.96 4.07
C THR A 70 0.64 -14.08 4.15
N MET A 71 0.48 -13.11 3.25
CA MET A 71 -0.59 -12.11 3.34
C MET A 71 -1.87 -12.59 2.68
N ASP A 72 -3.00 -12.40 3.37
CA ASP A 72 -4.36 -12.59 2.83
C ASP A 72 -4.79 -11.42 1.95
N LEU A 73 -4.39 -10.21 2.34
CA LEU A 73 -4.73 -8.94 1.70
C LEU A 73 -3.51 -8.03 1.75
N VAL A 74 -3.21 -7.37 0.63
CA VAL A 74 -2.29 -6.23 0.55
C VAL A 74 -3.07 -5.07 -0.06
N PHE A 75 -2.99 -3.90 0.58
CA PHE A 75 -3.69 -2.69 0.16
C PHE A 75 -2.67 -1.60 -0.18
N VAL A 76 -2.62 -1.20 -1.44
CA VAL A 76 -1.70 -0.19 -1.98
C VAL A 76 -2.42 1.15 -2.07
N ASP A 77 -2.00 2.07 -1.20
CA ASP A 77 -2.55 3.44 -1.07
C ASP A 77 -1.45 4.39 -0.58
N GLY A 78 -0.28 4.27 -1.21
CA GLY A 78 0.86 5.15 -1.00
C GLY A 78 1.26 5.76 -2.33
N ALA A 79 1.79 6.98 -2.28
CA ALA A 79 2.41 7.74 -3.38
C ALA A 79 1.83 7.49 -4.78
N HIS A 80 1.19 8.49 -5.36
CA HIS A 80 0.56 8.33 -6.68
C HIS A 80 1.49 8.45 -7.90
N SER A 81 2.77 8.10 -7.75
CA SER A 81 3.72 8.07 -8.85
C SER A 81 3.86 6.66 -9.44
N TYR A 82 4.12 6.59 -10.74
CA TYR A 82 4.22 5.31 -11.45
C TYR A 82 5.22 4.35 -10.82
N GLU A 83 6.40 4.85 -10.42
CA GLU A 83 7.47 4.03 -9.84
C GLU A 83 7.09 3.43 -8.48
N TYR A 84 6.38 4.19 -7.62
CA TYR A 84 5.89 3.66 -6.34
C TYR A 84 4.78 2.64 -6.53
N VAL A 85 3.77 2.96 -7.34
CA VAL A 85 2.67 2.02 -7.63
C VAL A 85 3.23 0.71 -8.20
N LYS A 86 4.23 0.79 -9.08
CA LYS A 86 4.93 -0.38 -9.61
C LYS A 86 5.61 -1.19 -8.52
N ASN A 87 6.49 -0.55 -7.74
CA ASN A 87 7.22 -1.21 -6.67
C ASN A 87 6.29 -1.90 -5.66
N ASP A 88 5.26 -1.17 -5.20
CA ASP A 88 4.35 -1.63 -4.16
C ASP A 88 3.44 -2.75 -4.67
N THR A 89 3.02 -2.67 -5.93
CA THR A 89 2.28 -3.75 -6.59
C THR A 89 3.11 -5.02 -6.70
N GLU A 90 4.36 -4.93 -7.16
CA GLU A 90 5.20 -6.11 -7.37
C GLU A 90 5.56 -6.79 -6.04
N LYS A 91 5.93 -6.01 -5.02
CA LYS A 91 6.18 -6.50 -3.66
C LYS A 91 4.91 -7.06 -3.03
N GLY A 92 3.81 -6.31 -3.10
CA GLY A 92 2.50 -6.72 -2.61
C GLY A 92 2.06 -8.04 -3.21
N TRP A 93 2.21 -8.20 -4.52
CA TRP A 93 1.90 -9.44 -5.21
C TRP A 93 2.72 -10.60 -4.68
N LYS A 94 4.03 -10.44 -4.45
CA LYS A 94 4.88 -11.51 -3.87
C LYS A 94 4.47 -11.88 -2.44
N MET A 95 4.09 -10.89 -1.62
CA MET A 95 3.65 -11.10 -0.24
C MET A 95 2.34 -11.89 -0.14
N LEU A 96 1.47 -11.82 -1.15
CA LEU A 96 0.21 -12.55 -1.13
C LEU A 96 0.38 -14.06 -1.22
N ARG A 97 -0.38 -14.79 -0.40
CA ARG A 97 -0.59 -16.23 -0.58
C ARG A 97 -1.49 -16.51 -1.80
N PRO A 98 -1.53 -17.75 -2.33
CA PRO A 98 -2.52 -18.13 -3.34
C PRO A 98 -3.95 -17.90 -2.83
N GLY A 99 -4.78 -17.26 -3.67
CA GLY A 99 -6.13 -16.81 -3.32
C GLY A 99 -6.19 -15.48 -2.55
N GLY A 100 -5.03 -14.87 -2.26
CA GLY A 100 -4.94 -13.56 -1.61
C GLY A 100 -5.37 -12.41 -2.53
N VAL A 101 -5.73 -11.28 -1.93
CA VAL A 101 -6.23 -10.11 -2.66
C VAL A 101 -5.20 -8.98 -2.65
N LEU A 102 -4.88 -8.45 -3.83
CA LEU A 102 -4.19 -7.17 -3.96
C LEU A 102 -5.23 -6.11 -4.27
N ALA A 103 -5.28 -5.04 -3.49
CA ALA A 103 -6.19 -3.91 -3.72
C ALA A 103 -5.40 -2.61 -3.91
N TRP A 104 -5.92 -1.73 -4.74
CA TRP A 104 -5.38 -0.40 -4.99
C TRP A 104 -6.46 0.65 -4.75
N HIS A 105 -6.06 1.78 -4.18
CA HIS A 105 -6.89 2.98 -4.12
C HIS A 105 -6.64 3.91 -5.34
N ASP A 106 -7.41 4.98 -5.44
CA ASP A 106 -7.28 6.05 -6.45
C ASP A 106 -7.16 5.57 -7.91
N CYS A 107 -7.90 4.53 -8.28
CA CYS A 107 -8.01 4.03 -9.65
C CYS A 107 -8.91 4.94 -10.52
N VAL A 108 -8.54 6.21 -10.65
CA VAL A 108 -9.30 7.26 -11.34
C VAL A 108 -8.44 8.08 -12.29
N ALA A 109 -9.10 8.84 -13.19
CA ALA A 109 -8.42 9.60 -14.24
C ALA A 109 -7.45 10.69 -13.71
N SER A 110 -7.65 11.21 -12.50
CA SER A 110 -6.73 12.18 -11.87
C SER A 110 -5.42 11.53 -11.37
N HIS A 111 -5.39 10.21 -11.18
CA HIS A 111 -4.23 9.42 -10.80
C HIS A 111 -3.82 8.51 -11.96
N ARG A 112 -3.45 9.13 -13.08
CA ARG A 112 -3.15 8.44 -14.35
C ARG A 112 -2.09 7.36 -14.22
N ASP A 113 -1.07 7.60 -13.39
CA ASP A 113 0.03 6.66 -13.20
C ASP A 113 -0.42 5.38 -12.48
N VAL A 114 -1.33 5.50 -11.50
CA VAL A 114 -1.97 4.36 -10.83
C VAL A 114 -2.70 3.50 -11.87
N VAL A 115 -3.61 4.12 -12.63
CA VAL A 115 -4.41 3.43 -13.65
C VAL A 115 -3.53 2.83 -14.75
N LYS A 116 -2.48 3.54 -15.15
CA LYS A 116 -1.53 3.09 -16.18
C LYS A 116 -0.82 1.81 -15.73
N TYR A 117 -0.21 1.82 -14.55
CA TYR A 117 0.55 0.65 -14.08
C TYR A 117 -0.37 -0.54 -13.82
N ILE A 118 -1.54 -0.34 -13.21
CA ILE A 118 -2.50 -1.43 -12.98
C ILE A 118 -2.86 -2.14 -14.29
N LYS A 119 -3.08 -1.39 -15.39
CA LYS A 119 -3.32 -1.99 -16.71
C LYS A 119 -2.12 -2.75 -17.26
N GLU A 120 -0.90 -2.22 -17.09
CA GLU A 120 0.34 -2.84 -17.56
C GLU A 120 0.71 -4.10 -16.78
N SER A 121 0.34 -4.17 -15.50
CA SER A 121 0.62 -5.31 -14.61
C SER A 121 0.02 -6.64 -15.09
N ASN A 122 -1.04 -6.59 -15.91
CA ASN A 122 -1.79 -7.75 -16.40
C ASN A 122 -2.27 -8.72 -15.30
N LEU A 123 -2.43 -8.25 -14.05
CA LEU A 123 -2.90 -9.05 -12.91
C LEU A 123 -4.41 -9.34 -12.93
N GLY A 124 -5.11 -9.01 -14.00
CA GLY A 124 -6.57 -9.20 -14.10
C GLY A 124 -7.37 -8.30 -13.16
N ALA A 125 -6.89 -7.07 -12.91
CA ALA A 125 -7.51 -6.13 -11.99
C ALA A 125 -8.97 -5.79 -12.37
N LYS A 126 -9.83 -5.71 -11.36
CA LYS A 126 -11.25 -5.38 -11.48
C LYS A 126 -11.56 -4.13 -10.66
N LEU A 127 -12.17 -3.14 -11.30
CA LEU A 127 -12.69 -1.95 -10.61
C LEU A 127 -13.95 -2.31 -9.82
N VAL A 128 -14.02 -1.86 -8.57
CA VAL A 128 -15.22 -1.96 -7.75
C VAL A 128 -16.19 -0.86 -8.18
N ALA A 129 -17.35 -1.26 -8.72
CA ALA A 129 -18.32 -0.34 -9.31
C ALA A 129 -18.76 0.75 -8.31
N GLY A 130 -18.77 2.00 -8.79
CA GLY A 130 -19.16 3.17 -7.98
C GLY A 130 -18.09 3.66 -7.01
N THR A 131 -16.85 3.15 -7.09
CA THR A 131 -15.75 3.55 -6.22
C THR A 131 -14.47 3.84 -7.02
N THR A 132 -13.42 4.26 -6.32
CA THR A 132 -12.06 4.42 -6.84
C THR A 132 -11.17 3.20 -6.56
N LEU A 133 -11.73 2.11 -6.02
CA LEU A 133 -10.99 0.91 -5.65
C LEU A 133 -10.91 -0.07 -6.83
N ALA A 134 -9.74 -0.66 -7.03
CA ALA A 134 -9.57 -1.85 -7.86
C ALA A 134 -8.92 -2.98 -7.05
N PHE A 135 -9.12 -4.22 -7.49
CA PHE A 135 -8.46 -5.37 -6.88
C PHE A 135 -8.14 -6.48 -7.88
N ALA A 136 -7.20 -7.33 -7.53
CA ALA A 136 -6.82 -8.56 -8.22
C ALA A 136 -6.72 -9.71 -7.22
N ILE A 137 -6.94 -10.94 -7.69
CA ILE A 137 -6.79 -12.16 -6.89
C ILE A 137 -5.58 -12.92 -7.43
N LYS A 138 -4.65 -13.29 -6.55
CA LYS A 138 -3.45 -14.09 -6.88
C LYS A 138 -3.75 -15.57 -6.95
#